data_AF-A0A1Q4FZB1-F1
#
_entry.id   AF-A0A1Q4FZB1-F1
#
_cell.length_a   1.000
_cell.length_b   1.000
_cell.length_c   1.000
_cell.angle_alpha   90.00
_cell.angle_beta   90.00
_cell.angle_gamma   90.00
#
_symmetry.space_group_name_H-M   'P 1'
#
loop_
_entity.id
_entity.type
_entity.pdbx_description
1 polymer ?
#
loop_
_entity_poly.entity_id
_entity_poly.type
_entity_poly.pdbx_seq_one_letter_code
_entity_poly.pdbx_strand_id
1 'polypeptide(L)'
;MLCCLAAGAAAQSTDDGLREQRYPSPRGDLIVRYGQPPAKSWGPKPAFESLDRNGDGSIDENEASGYPPLANDFIYADKNRDGRLSRREYERW
;
A
#
# COMPACT_ATOMS: atom_id res chain seq x y z
N MET A 1 -35.33 -12.77 40.61
CA MET A 1 -34.06 -12.04 40.82
C MET A 1 -33.24 -12.26 39.55
N LEU A 2 -33.28 -11.29 38.63
CA LEU A 2 -32.77 -11.40 37.28
C LEU A 2 -31.30 -10.98 37.28
N CYS A 3 -30.36 -11.91 37.13
CA CYS A 3 -28.95 -11.62 36.85
C CYS A 3 -28.65 -12.15 35.45
N CYS A 4 -28.87 -11.31 34.43
CA CYS A 4 -28.42 -11.62 33.08
C CYS A 4 -26.91 -11.38 33.00
N LEU A 5 -26.15 -12.46 32.84
CA LEU A 5 -24.74 -12.43 32.48
C LEU A 5 -24.55 -11.61 31.21
N ALA A 6 -23.75 -10.54 31.26
CA ALA A 6 -23.22 -9.90 30.06
C ALA A 6 -22.11 -10.81 29.50
N ALA A 7 -22.46 -11.57 28.46
CA ALA A 7 -21.51 -12.39 27.72
C ALA A 7 -20.39 -11.49 27.16
N GLY A 8 -19.14 -11.82 27.51
CA GLY A 8 -17.97 -11.17 26.95
C GLY A 8 -17.97 -11.31 25.43
N ALA A 9 -17.94 -10.18 24.72
CA ALA A 9 -17.78 -10.17 23.28
C ALA A 9 -16.38 -10.71 22.94
N ALA A 10 -16.33 -11.95 22.48
CA ALA A 10 -15.14 -12.52 21.87
C ALA A 10 -14.76 -11.66 20.66
N ALA A 11 -13.64 -10.95 20.74
CA ALA A 11 -13.05 -10.28 19.59
C ALA A 11 -12.62 -11.36 18.60
N GLN A 12 -13.43 -11.61 17.58
CA GLN A 12 -13.08 -12.51 16.49
C GLN A 12 -12.13 -11.77 15.56
N SER A 13 -10.88 -12.23 15.50
CA SER A 13 -9.91 -11.79 14.50
C SER A 13 -10.39 -12.22 13.12
N THR A 14 -10.50 -11.29 12.18
CA THR A 14 -10.75 -11.63 10.78
C THR A 14 -9.45 -12.15 10.13
N ASP A 15 -9.57 -12.95 9.07
CA ASP A 15 -8.43 -13.53 8.32
C ASP A 15 -7.41 -12.47 7.85
N ASP A 16 -7.86 -11.22 7.71
CA ASP A 16 -7.03 -10.05 7.35
C ASP A 16 -6.11 -9.53 8.47
N GLY A 17 -6.06 -10.19 9.63
CA GLY A 17 -5.25 -9.77 10.79
C GLY A 17 -5.82 -8.55 11.55
N LEU A 18 -7.01 -8.10 11.18
CA LEU A 18 -7.70 -6.98 11.83
C LEU A 18 -8.55 -7.47 13.01
N ARG A 19 -8.61 -6.65 14.06
CA ARG A 19 -9.47 -6.84 15.22
C ARG A 19 -10.75 -6.04 15.00
N GLU A 20 -11.90 -6.68 15.19
CA GLU A 20 -13.20 -6.03 15.15
C GLU A 20 -13.70 -5.77 16.58
N GLN A 21 -14.16 -4.55 16.84
CA GLN A 21 -14.86 -4.18 18.08
C GLN A 21 -16.18 -3.49 17.75
N ARG A 22 -17.25 -3.92 18.42
CA ARG A 22 -18.60 -3.39 18.20
C ARG A 22 -19.02 -2.51 19.36
N TYR A 23 -19.63 -1.37 19.03
CA TYR A 23 -20.15 -0.40 19.99
C TYR A 23 -21.62 -0.11 19.67
N PRO A 24 -22.55 -0.39 20.57
CA PRO A 24 -23.94 0.04 20.41
C PRO A 24 -23.99 1.57 20.35
N SER A 25 -24.61 2.13 19.33
CA SER A 25 -24.85 3.59 19.24
C SER A 25 -26.32 3.89 18.96
N PRO A 26 -26.82 5.09 19.27
CA PRO A 26 -28.23 5.46 19.04
C PRO A 26 -28.69 5.38 17.57
N ARG A 27 -27.76 5.29 16.62
CA ARG A 27 -28.03 5.15 15.18
C ARG A 27 -27.81 3.72 14.66
N GLY A 28 -27.54 2.76 15.55
CA GLY A 28 -27.14 1.39 15.23
C GLY A 28 -25.72 1.04 15.71
N ASP A 29 -25.30 -0.20 15.53
CA ASP A 29 -23.98 -0.65 15.97
C ASP A 29 -22.86 -0.01 15.14
N LEU A 30 -21.88 0.61 15.81
CA LEU A 30 -20.62 1.06 15.23
C LEU A 30 -19.60 -0.07 15.30
N ILE A 31 -19.09 -0.48 14.14
CA ILE A 31 -18.04 -1.48 14.04
C ILE A 31 -16.70 -0.79 13.78
N VAL A 32 -15.76 -0.94 14.71
CA VAL A 32 -14.38 -0.43 14.59
C VAL A 32 -13.45 -1.59 14.26
N ARG A 33 -12.76 -1.49 13.12
CA ARG A 33 -11.73 -2.45 12.71
C ARG A 33 -10.36 -1.80 12.83
N TYR A 34 -9.46 -2.42 13.59
CA TYR A 34 -8.14 -1.87 13.86
C TYR A 34 -7.07 -2.96 13.92
N GLY A 35 -5.83 -2.60 13.62
CA GLY A 35 -4.70 -3.53 13.54
C GLY A 35 -3.71 -3.09 12.47
N GLN A 36 -2.62 -3.83 12.35
CA GLN A 36 -1.71 -3.66 11.22
C GLN A 36 -2.37 -4.32 10.00
N PRO A 37 -2.69 -3.57 8.93
CA PRO A 37 -3.14 -4.19 7.70
C PRO A 37 -2.02 -5.07 7.12
N PRO A 38 -2.35 -6.07 6.30
CA PRO A 38 -1.34 -6.85 5.61
C PRO A 38 -0.43 -5.91 4.81
N ALA A 39 0.87 -6.25 4.76
CA ALA A 39 1.83 -5.50 3.97
C ALA A 39 1.39 -5.47 2.50
N LYS A 40 1.37 -4.29 1.90
CA LYS A 40 1.03 -4.15 0.48
C LYS A 40 2.19 -4.71 -0.35
N SER A 41 1.92 -5.77 -1.10
CA SER A 41 2.87 -6.31 -2.09
C SER A 41 2.67 -5.59 -3.42
N TRP A 42 3.72 -4.95 -3.93
CA TRP A 42 3.72 -4.27 -5.21
C TRP A 42 4.14 -5.17 -6.38
N GLY A 43 4.48 -6.44 -6.11
CA GLY A 43 5.03 -7.36 -7.09
C GLY A 43 6.53 -7.12 -7.35
N PRO A 44 7.11 -7.85 -8.31
CA PRO A 44 8.50 -7.66 -8.70
C PRO A 44 8.71 -6.33 -9.44
N LYS A 45 9.95 -5.82 -9.43
CA LYS A 45 10.36 -4.67 -10.24
C LYS A 45 10.04 -4.96 -11.73
N PRO A 46 9.27 -4.10 -12.42
CA PRO A 46 9.01 -4.24 -13.85
C PRO A 46 10.30 -4.18 -14.70
N ALA A 47 10.20 -4.60 -15.96
CA ALA A 47 11.27 -4.31 -16.92
C ALA A 47 11.29 -2.80 -17.23
N PHE A 48 12.47 -2.27 -17.59
CA PHE A 48 12.64 -0.86 -17.97
C PHE A 48 11.72 -0.48 -19.14
N GLU A 49 11.67 -1.34 -20.15
CA GLU A 49 10.87 -1.19 -21.36
C GLU A 49 9.36 -1.22 -21.10
N SER A 50 8.93 -1.80 -19.97
CA SER A 50 7.52 -1.79 -19.59
C SER A 50 7.08 -0.44 -19.02
N LEU A 51 8.03 0.37 -18.55
CA LEU A 51 7.78 1.69 -17.97
C LEU A 51 8.04 2.82 -18.98
N ASP A 52 9.08 2.72 -19.80
CA ASP A 52 9.38 3.62 -20.93
C ASP A 52 8.33 3.44 -22.04
N ARG A 53 7.18 4.14 -21.88
CA ARG A 53 6.03 4.02 -22.79
C ARG A 53 6.22 4.86 -24.03
N ASN A 54 6.92 5.98 -23.91
CA ASN A 54 7.18 6.88 -25.02
C ASN A 54 8.34 6.37 -25.91
N GLY A 55 9.15 5.43 -25.41
CA GLY A 55 10.23 4.78 -26.14
C GLY A 55 11.45 5.66 -26.35
N ASP A 56 11.66 6.67 -25.49
CA ASP A 56 12.76 7.63 -25.61
C ASP A 56 14.07 7.15 -24.95
N GLY A 57 14.05 5.94 -24.36
CA GLY A 57 15.20 5.31 -23.72
C GLY A 57 15.45 5.79 -22.30
N SER A 58 14.51 6.56 -21.73
CA SER A 58 14.52 7.06 -20.37
C SER A 58 13.14 6.82 -19.73
N ILE A 59 13.07 6.79 -18.39
CA ILE A 59 11.78 6.79 -17.68
C ILE A 59 11.59 8.18 -17.09
N ASP A 60 10.55 8.90 -17.51
CA ASP A 60 10.14 10.16 -16.88
C ASP A 60 9.25 9.94 -15.64
N GLU A 61 8.95 11.00 -14.89
CA GLU A 61 8.15 10.93 -13.66
C GLU A 61 6.72 10.37 -13.88
N ASN A 62 6.11 10.66 -15.03
CA ASN A 62 4.78 10.15 -15.38
C ASN A 62 4.83 8.66 -15.72
N GLU A 63 5.92 8.24 -16.35
CA GLU A 63 6.18 6.83 -16.65
C GLU A 63 6.47 6.04 -15.38
N ALA A 64 7.27 6.61 -14.48
CA ALA A 64 7.58 6.04 -13.16
C ALA A 64 6.34 5.83 -12.29
N SER A 65 5.31 6.67 -12.46
CA SER A 65 4.00 6.51 -11.80
C SER A 65 3.30 5.19 -12.15
N GLY A 66 3.75 4.47 -13.19
CA GLY A 66 3.32 3.11 -13.50
C GLY A 66 3.74 2.07 -12.47
N TYR A 67 4.73 2.36 -11.62
CA TYR A 67 5.17 1.50 -10.54
C TYR A 67 5.35 2.31 -9.25
N PRO A 68 4.38 2.25 -8.30
CA PRO A 68 4.37 3.13 -7.13
C PRO A 68 5.65 3.13 -6.28
N PRO A 69 6.35 2.00 -6.08
CA PRO A 69 7.66 2.02 -5.43
C PRO A 69 8.67 2.92 -6.15
N LEU A 70 8.73 2.90 -7.49
CA LEU A 70 9.62 3.75 -8.26
C LEU A 70 9.20 5.21 -8.21
N ALA A 71 7.91 5.49 -8.32
CA ALA A 71 7.38 6.85 -8.23
C ALA A 71 7.77 7.53 -6.91
N ASN A 72 7.68 6.79 -5.80
CA ASN A 72 8.07 7.30 -4.48
C ASN A 72 9.58 7.55 -4.35
N ASP A 73 10.40 6.74 -5.02
CA ASP A 73 11.87 6.82 -4.97
C ASP A 73 12.49 7.54 -6.17
N PHE A 74 11.70 8.14 -7.07
CA PHE A 74 12.18 8.62 -8.36
C PHE A 74 13.38 9.56 -8.24
N ILE A 75 13.29 10.55 -7.33
CA ILE A 75 14.36 11.52 -7.06
C ILE A 75 15.62 10.84 -6.49
N TYR A 76 15.47 9.73 -5.77
CA TYR A 76 16.59 8.97 -5.25
C TYR A 76 17.25 8.10 -6.32
N ALA A 77 16.45 7.58 -7.25
CA ALA A 77 16.88 6.78 -8.38
C ALA A 77 17.60 7.64 -9.44
N ASP A 78 17.12 8.86 -9.69
CA ASP A 78 17.71 9.87 -10.57
C ASP A 78 18.99 10.46 -9.94
N LYS A 79 20.11 9.78 -10.17
CA LYS A 79 21.39 10.12 -9.52
C LYS A 79 22.02 11.37 -10.11
N ASN A 80 21.90 11.56 -11.42
CA ASN A 80 22.43 12.73 -12.10
C ASN A 80 21.50 13.96 -12.03
N ARG A 81 20.27 13.78 -11.54
CA ARG A 81 19.24 14.82 -11.35
C ARG A 81 18.86 15.52 -12.66
N ASP A 82 18.79 14.77 -13.74
CA ASP A 82 18.35 15.30 -15.04
C ASP A 82 16.83 15.26 -15.24
N GLY A 83 16.09 14.76 -14.25
CA GLY A 83 14.63 14.64 -14.27
C GLY A 83 14.13 13.40 -14.99
N ARG A 84 15.03 12.47 -15.33
CA ARG A 84 14.73 11.23 -16.04
C ARG A 84 15.60 10.11 -15.45
N LEU A 85 15.16 8.87 -15.66
CA LEU A 85 15.93 7.69 -15.28
C LEU A 85 16.52 7.04 -16.52
N SER A 86 17.84 7.06 -16.61
CA SER A 86 18.54 6.22 -17.58
C SER A 86 18.41 4.74 -17.20
N ARG A 87 18.58 3.84 -18.18
CA ARG A 87 18.61 2.38 -17.94
C ARG A 87 19.57 1.98 -16.83
N ARG A 88 20.75 2.61 -16.78
CA ARG A 88 21.78 2.34 -15.76
C ARG A 88 21.33 2.78 -14.36
N GLU A 89 20.61 3.89 -14.25
CA GLU A 89 20.07 4.37 -12.97
C GLU A 89 18.95 3.45 -12.51
N TYR A 90 18.04 3.08 -13.40
CA TYR A 90 16.98 2.13 -13.12
C TYR A 90 17.49 0.74 -12.70
N GLU A 91 18.58 0.25 -13.30
CA GLU A 91 19.22 -1.01 -12.90
C GLU A 91 19.81 -0.98 -11.49
N ARG A 92 20.29 0.18 -11.05
CA ARG A 92 20.94 0.39 -9.74
C ARG A 92 19.97 0.80 -8.63
N TRP A 93 18.75 1.17 -9.01
CA TRP A 93 17.63 1.37 -8.12
C TRP A 93 17.02 0.03 -7.68
#